data_AF-A0A967VZR8-F1
#
_entry.id   AF-A0A967VZR8-F1
#
_cell.length_a   1.000
_cell.length_b   1.000
_cell.length_c   1.000
_cell.angle_alpha   90.00
_cell.angle_beta   90.00
_cell.angle_gamma   90.00
#
_symmetry.space_group_name_H-M   'P 1'
#
loop_
_entity.id
_entity.type
_entity.pdbx_description
1 polymer ?
#
loop_
_entity_poly.entity_id
_entity_poly.type
_entity_poly.pdbx_seq_one_letter_code
_entity_poly.pdbx_strand_id
1 'polypeptide(L)'
;MLLSGYVGPAGPPFLEDGWLETGDRGRLDADGNLHVLGRRSDRIVTGGENVDPVEVEQALESLPAVSAACVFGVPDEDWGEVVCAAVVLAPGRRPTASDTAVANGTAATGETGPTDVEADIRGLRGRLAPFKLPRRLAVLDSLPRNPTGKVDREETARRAAGRLRAL
;
A
#
# COMPACT_ATOMS: atom_id res chain seq x y z
N MET A 1 33.93 6.63 -11.08
CA MET A 1 33.16 6.83 -9.82
C MET A 1 31.73 7.15 -10.22
N LEU A 2 30.72 6.40 -9.76
CA LEU A 2 29.34 6.48 -10.28
C LEU A 2 28.48 7.58 -9.60
N LEU A 3 28.82 7.99 -8.37
CA LEU A 3 28.20 9.11 -7.65
C LEU A 3 29.22 9.70 -6.67
N SER A 4 29.31 11.03 -6.55
CA SER A 4 30.17 11.73 -5.58
C SER A 4 29.40 12.58 -4.56
N GLY A 5 28.09 12.72 -4.73
CA GLY A 5 27.22 13.52 -3.87
C GLY A 5 26.02 14.06 -4.63
N TYR A 6 25.13 14.76 -3.91
CA TYR A 6 24.05 15.52 -4.52
C TYR A 6 24.54 16.89 -5.00
N VAL A 7 23.89 17.44 -6.02
CA VAL A 7 24.07 18.84 -6.39
C VAL A 7 23.27 19.71 -5.41
N GLY A 8 23.94 20.62 -4.69
CA GLY A 8 23.29 21.53 -3.74
C GLY A 8 23.88 21.43 -2.33
N PRO A 9 23.21 22.01 -1.31
CA PRO A 9 23.74 22.09 0.07
C PRO A 9 23.64 20.78 0.85
N ALA A 10 23.01 19.73 0.28
CA ALA A 10 22.97 18.43 0.91
C ALA A 10 24.39 17.83 0.93
N GLY A 11 24.82 17.37 2.11
CA GLY A 11 26.09 16.67 2.28
C GLY A 11 26.16 15.36 1.48
N PRO A 12 27.34 14.71 1.44
CA PRO A 12 27.50 13.43 0.77
C PRO A 12 26.56 12.38 1.40
N PRO A 13 25.77 11.64 0.59
CA PRO A 13 24.80 10.66 1.10
C PRO A 13 25.42 9.32 1.51
N PHE A 14 26.70 9.34 1.86
CA PHE A 14 27.46 8.13 2.13
C PHE A 14 27.56 7.90 3.64
N LEU A 15 27.50 6.64 4.02
CA LEU A 15 27.86 6.17 5.35
C LEU A 15 29.36 6.35 5.59
N GLU A 16 29.81 6.20 6.85
CA GLU A 16 31.21 6.38 7.24
C GLU A 16 32.18 5.47 6.47
N ASP A 17 31.70 4.32 6.00
CA ASP A 17 32.44 3.34 5.21
C ASP A 17 32.37 3.56 3.69
N GLY A 18 31.72 4.64 3.25
CA GLY A 18 31.64 5.05 1.85
C GLY A 18 30.47 4.46 1.06
N TRP A 19 29.59 3.66 1.68
CA TRP A 19 28.40 3.12 1.01
C TRP A 19 27.27 4.14 0.91
N LEU A 20 26.53 4.11 -0.21
CA LEU A 20 25.31 4.90 -0.38
C LEU A 20 24.13 4.23 0.33
N GLU A 21 23.49 4.95 1.24
CA GLU A 21 22.27 4.46 1.87
C GLU A 21 21.05 4.75 0.98
N THR A 22 20.61 3.75 0.21
CA THR A 22 19.47 3.90 -0.73
C THR A 22 18.13 4.10 -0.02
N GLY A 23 18.03 3.63 1.22
CA GLY A 23 16.77 3.53 1.97
C GLY A 23 15.85 2.42 1.48
N ASP A 24 16.27 1.63 0.48
CA ASP A 24 15.56 0.43 0.03
C ASP A 24 15.97 -0.78 0.88
N ARG A 25 15.00 -1.64 1.18
CA ARG A 25 15.22 -2.96 1.78
C ARG A 25 15.27 -3.98 0.65
N GLY A 26 16.19 -4.92 0.78
CA GLY A 26 16.26 -6.05 -0.12
C GLY A 26 16.84 -7.28 0.53
N ARG A 27 16.70 -8.41 -0.15
CA ARG A 27 17.30 -9.68 0.23
C ARG A 27 18.08 -10.22 -0.96
N LEU A 28 19.31 -10.68 -0.70
CA LEU A 28 20.07 -11.48 -1.65
C LEU A 28 19.66 -12.94 -1.53
N ASP A 29 19.42 -13.59 -2.66
CA ASP A 29 19.29 -15.05 -2.70
C ASP A 29 20.66 -15.74 -2.81
N ALA A 30 20.65 -17.09 -2.89
CA ALA A 30 21.86 -17.89 -2.94
C ALA A 30 22.69 -17.65 -4.22
N ASP A 31 22.05 -17.17 -5.29
CA ASP A 31 22.68 -16.88 -6.58
C ASP A 31 23.19 -15.42 -6.64
N GLY A 32 23.00 -14.65 -5.58
CA GLY A 32 23.43 -13.25 -5.48
C GLY A 32 22.46 -12.25 -6.14
N ASN A 33 21.23 -12.66 -6.49
CA ASN A 33 20.24 -11.73 -7.02
C ASN A 33 19.59 -10.91 -5.90
N LEU A 34 19.47 -9.60 -6.09
CA LEU A 34 18.80 -8.70 -5.16
C LEU A 34 17.30 -8.65 -5.42
N HIS A 35 16.52 -9.06 -4.43
CA HIS A 35 15.07 -8.91 -4.38
C HIS A 35 14.72 -7.66 -3.57
N VAL A 36 14.20 -6.62 -4.21
CA VAL A 36 13.79 -5.37 -3.55
C VAL A 36 12.46 -5.59 -2.85
N LEU A 37 12.44 -5.40 -1.53
CA LEU A 37 11.28 -5.65 -0.66
C LEU A 37 10.48 -4.37 -0.36
N GLY A 38 11.00 -3.20 -0.71
CA GLY A 38 10.36 -1.91 -0.53
C GLY A 38 11.25 -0.90 0.18
N ARG A 39 10.65 0.17 0.70
CA ARG A 39 11.33 1.27 1.37
C ARG A 39 11.39 1.04 2.87
N ARG A 40 12.54 1.30 3.50
CA ARG A 40 12.67 1.24 4.96
C ARG A 40 11.75 2.22 5.68
N SER A 41 11.53 3.40 5.09
CA SER A 41 10.64 4.44 5.65
C SER A 41 9.16 4.06 5.66
N ASP A 42 8.78 3.07 4.85
CA ASP A 42 7.36 2.76 4.60
C ASP A 42 6.89 1.57 5.44
N ARG A 43 7.78 0.97 6.26
CA ARG A 43 7.44 -0.17 7.10
C ARG A 43 6.39 0.19 8.13
N ILE A 44 5.34 -0.62 8.21
CA ILE A 44 4.29 -0.52 9.22
C ILE A 44 4.63 -1.46 10.37
N VAL A 45 4.53 -1.00 11.61
CA VAL A 45 4.70 -1.82 12.81
C VAL A 45 3.37 -1.95 13.54
N THR A 46 2.76 -3.14 13.47
CA THR A 46 1.43 -3.42 14.03
C THR A 46 1.51 -4.52 15.08
N GLY A 47 1.17 -4.21 16.34
CA GLY A 47 1.21 -5.17 17.44
C GLY A 47 2.58 -5.82 17.66
N GLY A 48 3.66 -5.10 17.36
CA GLY A 48 5.04 -5.61 17.43
C GLY A 48 5.52 -6.37 16.18
N GLU A 49 4.65 -6.59 15.19
CA GLU A 49 4.97 -7.26 13.94
C GLU A 49 5.28 -6.27 12.81
N ASN A 50 6.19 -6.66 11.92
CA ASN A 50 6.62 -5.84 10.79
C ASN A 50 5.83 -6.19 9.53
N VAL A 51 5.25 -5.17 8.88
CA VAL A 51 4.52 -5.31 7.62
C VAL A 51 5.18 -4.43 6.56
N ASP A 52 5.60 -5.06 5.46
CA ASP A 52 6.10 -4.36 4.28
C ASP A 52 4.90 -4.06 3.36
N PRO A 53 4.52 -2.79 3.13
CA PRO A 53 3.31 -2.46 2.37
C PRO A 53 3.26 -3.06 0.97
N VAL A 54 4.40 -3.11 0.29
CA VAL A 54 4.51 -3.61 -1.09
C VAL A 54 4.02 -5.06 -1.22
N GLU A 55 4.30 -5.91 -0.22
CA GLU A 55 3.83 -7.31 -0.22
C GLU A 55 2.30 -7.36 -0.13
N VAL A 56 1.71 -6.50 0.69
CA VAL A 56 0.26 -6.42 0.87
C VAL A 56 -0.39 -5.80 -0.36
N GLU A 57 0.18 -4.74 -0.93
CA GLU A 57 -0.24 -4.10 -2.17
C GLU A 57 -0.29 -5.13 -3.32
N GLN A 58 0.78 -5.90 -3.52
CA GLN A 58 0.83 -6.96 -4.53
C GLN A 58 -0.22 -8.05 -4.32
N ALA A 59 -0.48 -8.44 -3.07
CA ALA A 59 -1.52 -9.41 -2.76
C ALA A 59 -2.92 -8.84 -3.07
N LEU A 60 -3.17 -7.57 -2.75
CA LEU A 60 -4.43 -6.88 -3.07
C LEU A 60 -4.62 -6.71 -4.57
N GLU A 61 -3.58 -6.30 -5.30
CA GLU A 61 -3.61 -6.10 -6.77
C GLU A 61 -3.75 -7.42 -7.55
N SER A 62 -3.52 -8.56 -6.89
CA SER A 62 -3.85 -9.87 -7.49
C SER A 62 -5.33 -10.23 -7.43
N LEU A 63 -6.16 -9.46 -6.69
CA LEU A 63 -7.60 -9.66 -6.63
C LEU A 63 -8.26 -9.11 -7.91
N PRO A 64 -9.17 -9.85 -8.57
CA PRO A 64 -9.78 -9.41 -9.83
C PRO A 64 -10.55 -8.09 -9.77
N ALA A 65 -10.93 -7.64 -8.57
CA ALA A 65 -11.69 -6.41 -8.36
C ALA A 65 -10.83 -5.19 -8.04
N VAL A 66 -9.53 -5.34 -7.85
CA VAL A 66 -8.61 -4.27 -7.49
C VAL A 66 -7.75 -3.93 -8.70
N SER A 67 -7.79 -2.68 -9.16
CA SER A 67 -6.88 -2.21 -10.22
C SER A 67 -5.58 -1.62 -9.69
N ALA A 68 -5.61 -1.08 -8.47
CA ALA A 68 -4.45 -0.55 -7.77
C ALA A 68 -4.69 -0.54 -6.27
N ALA A 69 -3.63 -0.72 -5.48
CA ALA A 69 -3.68 -0.63 -4.03
C ALA A 69 -2.56 0.26 -3.48
N CYS A 70 -2.80 0.85 -2.32
CA CYS A 70 -1.80 1.57 -1.55
C CYS A 70 -2.02 1.23 -0.07
N VAL A 71 -1.00 0.67 0.56
CA VAL A 71 -1.05 0.22 1.95
C VAL A 71 -0.22 1.15 2.82
N PHE A 72 -0.76 1.52 3.97
CA PHE A 72 -0.16 2.48 4.89
C PHE A 72 -0.56 2.21 6.34
N GLY A 73 0.29 2.62 7.27
CA GLY A 73 0.01 2.57 8.70
C GLY A 73 -0.83 3.76 9.12
N VAL A 74 -1.78 3.54 10.02
CA VAL A 74 -2.48 4.62 10.74
C VAL A 74 -2.18 4.45 12.23
N PRO A 75 -1.74 5.50 12.94
CA PRO A 75 -1.48 5.43 14.37
C PRO A 75 -2.68 4.89 15.14
N ASP A 76 -2.42 4.00 16.09
CA ASP A 76 -3.44 3.32 16.88
C ASP A 76 -2.92 3.02 18.29
N GLU A 77 -3.76 3.23 19.30
CA GLU A 77 -3.35 3.13 20.72
C GLU A 77 -3.03 1.68 21.13
N ASP A 78 -3.70 0.70 20.53
CA ASP A 78 -3.53 -0.71 20.89
C ASP A 78 -2.41 -1.38 20.09
N TRP A 79 -2.27 -0.99 18.81
CA TRP A 79 -1.40 -1.68 17.86
C TRP A 79 -0.11 -0.90 17.53
N GLY A 80 0.03 0.34 18.00
CA GLY A 80 1.04 1.28 17.52
C GLY A 80 0.64 1.84 16.15
N GLU A 81 0.52 0.96 15.16
CA GLU A 81 -0.10 1.25 13.86
C GLU A 81 -1.09 0.14 13.48
N VAL A 82 -2.20 0.50 12.84
CA VAL A 82 -3.07 -0.44 12.13
C VAL A 82 -2.77 -0.42 10.64
N VAL A 83 -2.70 -1.60 10.02
CA VAL A 83 -2.55 -1.73 8.57
C VAL A 83 -3.84 -1.28 7.90
N CYS A 84 -3.75 -0.23 7.09
CA CYS A 84 -4.85 0.30 6.29
C CYS A 84 -4.55 0.13 4.80
N ALA A 85 -5.59 0.00 4.00
CA ALA A 85 -5.49 -0.03 2.54
C ALA A 85 -6.42 0.99 1.91
N ALA A 86 -5.92 1.69 0.89
CA ALA A 86 -6.75 2.37 -0.10
C ALA A 86 -6.69 1.58 -1.42
N VAL A 87 -7.85 1.28 -2.00
CA VAL A 87 -7.94 0.53 -3.26
C VAL A 87 -8.70 1.31 -4.31
N VAL A 88 -8.34 1.11 -5.56
CA VAL A 88 -9.10 1.54 -6.73
C VAL A 88 -9.70 0.28 -7.36
N LEU A 89 -11.00 0.33 -7.67
CA LEU A 89 -11.66 -0.83 -8.25
C LEU A 89 -11.25 -1.05 -9.71
N ALA A 90 -11.33 -2.29 -10.17
CA ALA A 90 -11.20 -2.63 -11.58
C ALA A 90 -12.33 -1.99 -12.41
N PRO A 91 -12.09 -1.64 -13.69
CA PRO A 91 -13.11 -1.04 -14.55
C PRO A 91 -14.42 -1.83 -14.55
N GLY A 92 -15.54 -1.10 -14.47
CA GLY A 92 -16.89 -1.67 -14.40
C GLY A 92 -17.32 -2.15 -13.02
N ARG A 93 -16.39 -2.37 -12.07
CA ARG A 93 -16.76 -2.72 -10.69
C ARG A 93 -17.30 -1.49 -9.95
N ARG A 94 -18.19 -1.75 -9.00
CA ARG A 94 -18.76 -0.73 -8.11
C ARG A 94 -18.62 -1.20 -6.67
N PRO A 95 -18.40 -0.28 -5.72
CA PRO A 95 -18.46 -0.62 -4.31
C PRO A 95 -19.85 -1.20 -4.01
N THR A 96 -19.90 -2.26 -3.20
CA THR A 96 -21.16 -2.70 -2.59
C THR A 96 -21.60 -1.73 -1.49
N ALA A 97 -22.81 -1.92 -0.96
CA ALA A 97 -23.27 -1.16 0.21
C ALA A 97 -22.37 -1.39 1.44
N SER A 98 -21.78 -2.59 1.58
CA SER A 98 -20.73 -2.86 2.57
C SER A 98 -19.47 -2.05 2.28
N ASP A 99 -19.21 -1.74 1.01
CA ASP A 99 -18.01 -1.01 0.61
C ASP A 99 -18.09 0.53 0.64
N THR A 100 -19.26 1.11 0.92
CA THR A 100 -19.45 2.57 0.88
C THR A 100 -20.29 3.08 2.05
N ALA A 101 -19.70 3.98 2.86
CA ALA A 101 -20.45 4.80 3.82
C ALA A 101 -20.95 6.14 3.22
N VAL A 102 -20.59 6.46 1.98
CA VAL A 102 -21.07 7.67 1.29
C VAL A 102 -21.45 7.32 -0.15
N ALA A 103 -22.75 7.27 -0.41
CA ALA A 103 -23.31 7.09 -1.74
C ALA A 103 -23.09 8.36 -2.57
N ASN A 104 -22.60 8.22 -3.80
CA ASN A 104 -22.89 9.08 -4.96
C ASN A 104 -22.33 8.45 -6.25
N GLY A 105 -23.19 8.10 -7.23
CA GLY A 105 -22.76 7.94 -8.63
C GLY A 105 -23.30 6.76 -9.45
N THR A 106 -24.44 7.01 -10.12
CA THR A 106 -25.06 6.37 -11.31
C THR A 106 -24.52 5.07 -11.91
N ALA A 107 -25.42 4.09 -12.01
CA ALA A 107 -25.32 2.80 -12.69
C ALA A 107 -24.92 2.91 -14.18
N ALA A 108 -24.07 1.99 -14.63
CA ALA A 108 -23.66 1.82 -16.02
C ALA A 108 -23.82 0.33 -16.35
N THR A 109 -24.55 0.06 -17.43
CA THR A 109 -25.04 -1.23 -17.87
C THR A 109 -23.95 -1.96 -18.66
N GLY A 110 -23.45 -3.06 -18.10
CA GLY A 110 -22.52 -4.01 -18.71
C GLY A 110 -22.14 -5.03 -17.65
N GLU A 111 -22.22 -6.32 -17.94
CA GLU A 111 -22.13 -7.47 -17.03
C GLU A 111 -21.03 -7.37 -15.97
N THR A 112 -21.33 -6.69 -14.86
CA THR A 112 -20.36 -6.37 -13.83
C THR A 112 -21.09 -6.24 -12.49
N GLY A 113 -21.12 -7.35 -11.74
CA GLY A 113 -21.81 -7.42 -10.46
C GLY A 113 -21.07 -6.69 -9.33
N PRO A 114 -21.76 -6.42 -8.20
CA PRO A 114 -21.13 -5.98 -6.96
C PRO A 114 -19.91 -6.84 -6.62
N THR A 115 -18.78 -6.23 -6.22
CA THR A 115 -17.64 -6.99 -5.70
C THR A 115 -17.41 -6.65 -4.25
N ASP A 116 -17.55 -7.65 -3.39
CA ASP A 116 -17.23 -7.57 -1.98
C ASP A 116 -15.71 -7.65 -1.81
N VAL A 117 -15.04 -6.49 -1.96
CA VAL A 117 -13.58 -6.39 -1.81
C VAL A 117 -13.16 -6.81 -0.40
N GLU A 118 -14.02 -6.62 0.60
CA GLU A 118 -13.74 -7.07 1.96
C GLU A 118 -13.69 -8.60 2.05
N ALA A 119 -14.64 -9.30 1.44
CA ALA A 119 -14.61 -10.76 1.37
C ALA A 119 -13.37 -11.26 0.62
N ASP A 120 -12.99 -10.61 -0.48
CA ASP A 120 -11.77 -10.95 -1.23
C ASP A 120 -10.51 -10.77 -0.36
N ILE A 121 -10.42 -9.68 0.41
CA ILE A 121 -9.32 -9.44 1.36
C ILE A 121 -9.29 -10.52 2.45
N ARG A 122 -10.44 -10.89 3.02
CA ARG A 122 -10.52 -11.99 3.99
C ARG A 122 -10.07 -13.32 3.36
N GLY A 123 -10.30 -13.50 2.06
CA GLY A 123 -9.84 -14.63 1.25
C GLY A 123 -8.32 -14.69 1.05
N LEU A 124 -7.58 -13.61 1.31
CA LEU A 124 -6.10 -13.61 1.29
C LEU A 124 -5.47 -14.32 2.50
N ARG A 125 -6.29 -14.77 3.48
CA ARG A 125 -5.84 -15.65 4.56
C ARG A 125 -5.24 -16.94 3.97
N GLY A 126 -3.97 -17.20 4.29
CA GLY A 126 -3.20 -18.31 3.73
C GLY A 126 -2.18 -17.89 2.68
N ARG A 127 -2.35 -16.70 2.08
CA ARG A 127 -1.31 -16.03 1.27
C ARG A 127 -0.56 -14.97 2.08
N LEU A 128 -1.29 -14.24 2.92
CA LEU A 128 -0.73 -13.30 3.89
C LEU A 128 -0.93 -13.82 5.31
N ALA A 129 0.04 -13.51 6.17
CA ALA A 129 -0.12 -13.72 7.61
C ALA A 129 -1.23 -12.79 8.15
N PRO A 130 -2.01 -13.21 9.17
CA PRO A 130 -3.15 -12.43 9.64
C PRO A 130 -2.84 -10.98 10.03
N PHE A 131 -1.67 -10.72 10.62
CA PHE A 131 -1.25 -9.37 11.03
C PHE A 131 -0.92 -8.43 9.84
N LYS A 132 -0.70 -8.98 8.64
CA LYS A 132 -0.43 -8.20 7.42
C LYS A 132 -1.70 -7.79 6.69
N LEU A 133 -2.83 -8.43 7.00
CA LEU A 133 -4.10 -8.10 6.35
C LEU A 133 -4.56 -6.71 6.79
N PRO A 134 -5.02 -5.87 5.86
CA PRO A 134 -5.62 -4.60 6.22
C PRO A 134 -6.75 -4.81 7.24
N ARG A 135 -6.80 -3.96 8.26
CA ARG A 135 -7.91 -3.88 9.23
C ARG A 135 -8.91 -2.80 8.86
N ARG A 136 -8.47 -1.81 8.08
CA ARG A 136 -9.32 -0.74 7.56
C ARG A 136 -9.12 -0.56 6.06
N LEU A 137 -10.20 -0.27 5.36
CA LEU A 137 -10.23 -0.13 3.91
C LEU A 137 -10.90 1.18 3.50
N ALA A 138 -10.35 1.82 2.47
CA ALA A 138 -11.00 2.92 1.75
C ALA A 138 -11.01 2.60 0.25
N VAL A 139 -12.14 2.83 -0.41
CA VAL A 139 -12.22 2.79 -1.88
C VAL A 139 -12.08 4.22 -2.40
N LEU A 140 -11.14 4.43 -3.33
CA LEU A 140 -10.87 5.71 -3.97
C LEU A 140 -11.10 5.61 -5.47
N ASP A 141 -11.46 6.74 -6.11
CA ASP A 141 -11.58 6.80 -7.57
C ASP A 141 -10.22 6.71 -8.27
N SER A 142 -9.16 7.20 -7.60
CA SER A 142 -7.78 7.12 -8.07
C SER A 142 -6.79 7.28 -6.92
N LEU A 143 -5.60 6.69 -7.08
CA LEU A 143 -4.48 6.93 -6.19
C LEU A 143 -3.73 8.20 -6.62
N PRO A 144 -3.47 9.14 -5.69
CA PRO A 144 -2.63 10.30 -5.96
C PRO A 144 -1.22 9.86 -6.37
N ARG A 145 -0.61 10.61 -7.28
CA ARG A 145 0.73 10.35 -7.79
C ARG A 145 1.63 11.56 -7.58
N ASN A 146 2.90 11.31 -7.26
CA ASN A 146 3.93 12.34 -7.18
C ASN A 146 4.36 12.80 -8.60
N PRO A 147 5.18 13.85 -8.75
CA PRO A 147 5.64 14.32 -10.06
C PRO A 147 6.39 13.27 -10.91
N THR A 148 6.92 12.21 -10.29
CA THR A 148 7.57 11.09 -10.99
C THR A 148 6.60 9.99 -11.41
N GLY A 149 5.30 10.17 -11.20
CA GLY A 149 4.23 9.22 -11.57
C GLY A 149 4.04 8.05 -10.60
N LYS A 150 4.82 7.98 -9.51
CA LYS A 150 4.65 6.96 -8.46
C LYS A 150 3.50 7.32 -7.54
N VAL A 151 2.84 6.31 -6.96
CA VAL A 151 1.81 6.52 -5.94
C VAL A 151 2.41 7.30 -4.76
N ASP A 152 1.70 8.35 -4.34
CA ASP A 152 2.04 9.14 -3.17
C ASP A 152 1.30 8.58 -1.95
N ARG A 153 2.01 7.82 -1.12
CA ARG A 153 1.42 7.11 0.02
C ARG A 153 0.91 8.07 1.11
N GLU A 154 1.61 9.17 1.35
CA GLU A 154 1.22 10.15 2.37
C GLU A 154 -0.07 10.87 1.95
N GLU A 155 -0.13 11.36 0.71
CA GLU A 155 -1.35 11.96 0.17
C GLU A 155 -2.48 10.93 0.03
N THR A 156 -2.16 9.66 -0.25
CA THR A 156 -3.17 8.59 -0.26
C THR A 156 -3.78 8.41 1.13
N ALA A 157 -2.94 8.29 2.17
CA ALA A 157 -3.39 8.15 3.55
C ALA A 157 -4.28 9.34 3.96
N ARG A 158 -3.86 10.57 3.59
CA ARG A 158 -4.64 11.79 3.83
C ARG A 158 -6.02 11.77 3.15
N ARG A 159 -6.10 11.36 1.87
CA ARG A 159 -7.37 11.25 1.13
C ARG A 159 -8.27 10.11 1.63
N ALA A 160 -7.66 9.07 2.18
CA ALA A 160 -8.35 7.90 2.71
C ALA A 160 -8.88 8.10 4.13
N ALA A 161 -8.27 8.98 4.95
CA ALA A 161 -8.58 9.12 6.38
C ALA A 161 -10.09 9.25 6.69
N GLY A 162 -10.83 10.07 5.94
CA GLY A 162 -12.28 10.25 6.12
C GLY A 162 -13.16 9.15 5.49
N ARG A 163 -12.56 8.15 4.83
CA ARG A 163 -13.24 7.06 4.11
C ARG A 163 -12.87 5.68 4.63
N LEU A 164 -11.91 5.57 5.55
CA LEU A 164 -11.49 4.31 6.15
C LEU A 164 -12.63 3.72 6.98
N ARG A 165 -12.96 2.45 6.69
CA ARG A 165 -13.91 1.63 7.46
C ARG A 165 -13.23 0.37 7.95
N ALA A 166 -13.68 -0.17 9.08
CA ALA A 166 -13.20 -1.47 9.57
C ALA A 166 -13.66 -2.61 8.66
N LEU A 167 -12.81 -3.64 8.51
CA LEU A 167 -13.08 -4.89 7.77
C LEU A 167 -13.56 -6.04 8.67
#